data_AF-A0A2E9W0G8-F1
#
_entry.id   AF-A0A2E9W0G8-F1
#
_cell.length_a   1.000
_cell.length_b   1.000
_cell.length_c   1.000
_cell.angle_alpha   90.00
_cell.angle_beta   90.00
_cell.angle_gamma   90.00
#
_symmetry.space_group_name_H-M   'P 1'
#
loop_
_entity.id
_entity.type
_entity.pdbx_description
1 polymer ?
#
loop_
_entity_poly.entity_id
_entity_poly.type
_entity_poly.pdbx_seq_one_letter_code
_entity_poly.pdbx_strand_id
1 'polypeptide(L)'
;MTALMALPLRRTEMKVAVSYLRLAAGSDDEAAFRRVINTPRRGVGKGAMERINEFAAQDGDGFLDALGHAEEAGVTGRPLAGIRSFLELREVLVSRSTEGPATVLRIALDDSGYLAELRTGGDDNSERIRNLDDLVLAVAGFDNVGAMLEEVDEIATADARPRPRTASLFQTMTLERLTLQDALELLSLPRTVGVDPADGVEITVQNGRFGPYLKKGSDSRSLATEEQLLTVTLEECLTVLAQPKRRGRSTAKPPLRELGADPESGKTIILKDGNWGPYVTDGEYNASLGRGDSVEELTDERAAELLAERRAKGPPGKKKRSSRKK
;
A
#
# COMPACT_ATOMS: atom_id res chain seq x y z
N MET A 1 11.66 13.93 -19.74
CA MET A 1 10.73 13.22 -18.84
C MET A 1 9.44 14.00 -18.86
N THR A 2 8.36 13.43 -19.38
CA THR A 2 7.06 14.10 -19.49
C THR A 2 6.51 14.42 -18.11
N ALA A 3 5.72 15.49 -17.98
CA ALA A 3 5.15 15.91 -16.69
C ALA A 3 4.30 14.79 -16.04
N LEU A 4 3.69 13.93 -16.86
CA LEU A 4 2.91 12.78 -16.42
C LEU A 4 3.73 11.72 -15.67
N MET A 5 5.02 11.52 -16.01
CA MET A 5 5.87 10.53 -15.34
C MET A 5 6.14 10.87 -13.87
N ALA A 6 6.04 12.14 -13.48
CA ALA A 6 6.21 12.59 -12.10
C ALA A 6 4.94 12.41 -11.25
N LEU A 7 3.79 12.14 -11.88
CA LEU A 7 2.51 12.05 -11.19
C LEU A 7 2.23 10.65 -10.65
N PRO A 8 1.47 10.54 -9.55
CA PRO A 8 1.14 9.25 -8.96
C PRO A 8 -0.04 8.58 -9.70
N LEU A 9 0.07 8.35 -11.02
CA LEU A 9 -1.01 7.85 -11.90
C LEU A 9 -1.68 6.54 -11.43
N ARG A 10 -1.02 5.77 -10.54
CA ARG A 10 -1.58 4.55 -9.95
C ARG A 10 -2.61 4.80 -8.84
N ARG A 11 -2.69 6.00 -8.29
CA ARG A 11 -3.65 6.39 -7.24
C ARG A 11 -5.08 6.34 -7.76
N THR A 12 -6.02 6.13 -6.86
CA THR A 12 -7.43 5.90 -7.23
C THR A 12 -8.03 7.10 -7.96
N GLU A 13 -7.82 8.31 -7.46
CA GLU A 13 -8.30 9.54 -8.05
C GLU A 13 -7.73 9.81 -9.44
N MET A 14 -6.45 9.49 -9.65
CA MET A 14 -5.78 9.63 -10.94
C MET A 14 -6.37 8.66 -11.97
N LYS A 15 -6.60 7.41 -11.57
CA LYS A 15 -7.26 6.42 -12.43
C LYS A 15 -8.69 6.82 -12.79
N VAL A 16 -9.44 7.42 -11.86
CA VAL A 16 -10.79 7.95 -12.12
C VAL A 16 -10.72 9.08 -13.15
N ALA A 17 -9.83 10.05 -12.97
CA ALA A 17 -9.62 11.15 -13.91
C ALA A 17 -9.24 10.67 -15.32
N VAL A 18 -8.26 9.76 -15.44
CA VAL A 18 -7.86 9.17 -16.73
C VAL A 18 -9.01 8.39 -17.36
N SER A 19 -9.84 7.71 -16.56
CA SER A 19 -11.00 6.99 -17.10
C SER A 19 -12.03 7.94 -17.71
N TYR A 20 -12.28 9.10 -17.10
CA TYR A 20 -13.14 10.13 -17.70
C TYR A 20 -12.59 10.67 -19.02
N LEU A 21 -11.27 10.81 -19.13
CA LEU A 21 -10.63 11.21 -20.39
C LEU A 21 -10.74 10.12 -21.47
N ARG A 22 -10.62 8.84 -21.09
CA ARG A 22 -10.89 7.70 -22.00
C ARG A 22 -12.33 7.73 -22.51
N LEU A 23 -13.31 8.03 -21.64
CA LEU A 23 -14.70 8.23 -22.03
C LEU A 23 -14.85 9.38 -23.04
N ALA A 24 -14.20 10.52 -22.78
CA ALA A 24 -14.24 11.68 -23.66
C ALA A 24 -13.60 11.39 -25.03
N ALA A 25 -12.55 10.56 -25.07
CA ALA A 25 -11.93 10.10 -26.31
C ALA A 25 -12.80 9.11 -27.11
N GLY A 26 -13.99 8.75 -26.61
CA GLY A 26 -14.87 7.78 -27.25
C GLY A 26 -14.37 6.33 -27.14
N SER A 27 -13.42 6.05 -26.25
CA SER A 27 -12.89 4.70 -26.03
C SER A 27 -13.99 3.73 -25.57
N ASP A 28 -13.84 2.47 -25.97
CA ASP A 28 -14.63 1.30 -25.56
C ASP A 28 -14.00 0.57 -24.35
N ASP A 29 -13.03 1.18 -23.65
CA ASP A 29 -12.38 0.60 -22.47
C ASP A 29 -13.36 0.33 -21.32
N GLU A 30 -13.85 -0.91 -21.27
CA GLU A 30 -14.75 -1.41 -20.23
C GLU A 30 -14.22 -1.15 -18.80
N ALA A 31 -12.91 -1.26 -18.59
CA ALA A 31 -12.33 -1.02 -17.27
C ALA A 31 -12.41 0.46 -16.87
N ALA A 32 -12.33 1.39 -17.82
CA ALA A 32 -12.61 2.80 -17.59
C ALA A 32 -14.09 3.01 -17.25
N PHE A 33 -15.02 2.48 -18.04
CA PHE A 33 -16.47 2.59 -17.77
C PHE A 33 -16.84 2.09 -16.38
N ARG A 34 -16.41 0.87 -16.03
CA ARG A 34 -16.67 0.27 -14.71
C ARG A 34 -16.10 1.10 -13.55
N ARG A 35 -15.00 1.82 -13.78
CA ARG A 35 -14.38 2.66 -12.75
C ARG A 35 -15.21 3.92 -12.47
N VAL A 36 -15.78 4.53 -13.50
CA VAL A 36 -16.44 5.85 -13.37
C VAL A 36 -17.96 5.79 -13.33
N ILE A 37 -18.61 4.70 -13.74
CA ILE A 37 -20.08 4.59 -13.78
C ILE A 37 -20.73 4.92 -12.42
N ASN A 38 -20.10 4.53 -11.32
CA ASN A 38 -20.57 4.80 -9.96
C ASN A 38 -19.55 5.58 -9.11
N THR A 39 -18.65 6.32 -9.76
CA THR A 39 -17.69 7.22 -9.11
C THR A 39 -17.78 8.62 -9.75
N PRO A 40 -18.46 9.60 -9.12
CA PRO A 40 -19.11 9.55 -7.81
C PRO A 40 -20.36 8.68 -7.79
N ARG A 41 -20.93 8.43 -6.59
CA ARG A 41 -22.06 7.49 -6.44
C ARG A 41 -23.29 7.92 -7.25
N ARG A 42 -23.64 7.13 -8.27
CA ARG A 42 -24.87 7.26 -9.09
C ARG A 42 -25.97 6.27 -8.75
N GLY A 43 -25.73 5.39 -7.77
CA GLY A 43 -26.70 4.37 -7.37
C GLY A 43 -26.68 3.13 -8.27
N VAL A 44 -25.68 3.00 -9.14
CA VAL A 44 -25.46 1.80 -9.95
C VAL A 44 -24.75 0.75 -9.09
N GLY A 45 -25.55 -0.05 -8.38
CA GLY A 45 -25.07 -1.08 -7.47
C GLY A 45 -24.76 -2.42 -8.16
N LYS A 46 -24.29 -3.40 -7.36
CA LYS A 46 -23.91 -4.74 -7.83
C LYS A 46 -24.99 -5.43 -8.67
N GLY A 47 -26.24 -5.41 -8.22
CA GLY A 47 -27.34 -6.09 -8.92
C GLY A 47 -27.70 -5.47 -10.28
N ALA A 48 -27.53 -4.15 -10.44
CA ALA A 48 -27.69 -3.52 -11.75
C ALA A 48 -26.55 -3.92 -12.69
N MET A 49 -25.31 -3.90 -12.18
CA MET A 49 -24.13 -4.32 -12.95
C MET A 49 -24.18 -5.79 -13.37
N GLU A 50 -24.72 -6.68 -12.53
CA GLU A 50 -24.92 -8.09 -12.87
C GLU A 50 -25.85 -8.25 -14.08
N ARG A 51 -27.00 -7.56 -14.09
CA ARG A 51 -27.93 -7.56 -15.23
C ARG A 51 -27.30 -7.03 -16.51
N ILE A 52 -26.56 -5.92 -16.44
CA ILE A 52 -25.86 -5.36 -17.60
C ILE A 52 -24.83 -6.37 -18.15
N ASN A 53 -24.09 -7.06 -17.28
CA ASN A 53 -23.12 -8.06 -17.73
C ASN A 53 -23.80 -9.28 -18.36
N GLU A 54 -24.92 -9.73 -17.79
CA GLU A 54 -25.71 -10.84 -18.34
C GLU A 54 -26.28 -10.49 -19.71
N PHE A 55 -26.81 -9.28 -19.87
CA PHE A 55 -27.34 -8.77 -21.14
C PHE A 55 -26.23 -8.66 -22.20
N ALA A 56 -25.08 -8.04 -21.86
CA ALA A 56 -23.93 -7.96 -22.76
C ALA A 56 -23.45 -9.34 -23.23
N ALA A 57 -23.44 -10.33 -22.33
CA ALA A 57 -23.03 -11.70 -22.66
C ALA A 57 -24.05 -12.45 -23.54
N GLN A 58 -25.34 -12.10 -23.47
CA GLN A 58 -26.41 -12.76 -24.22
C GLN A 58 -26.50 -12.23 -25.66
N ASP A 59 -26.44 -10.91 -25.83
CA ASP A 59 -26.68 -10.28 -27.13
C ASP A 59 -25.40 -10.14 -27.97
N GLY A 60 -24.23 -10.43 -27.38
CA GLY A 60 -22.92 -10.29 -28.04
C GLY A 60 -22.46 -8.83 -28.16
N ASP A 61 -23.18 -7.92 -27.51
CA ASP A 61 -22.93 -6.49 -27.49
C ASP A 61 -21.84 -6.12 -26.48
N GLY A 62 -21.13 -5.02 -26.75
CA GLY A 62 -20.13 -4.48 -25.83
C GLY A 62 -20.74 -3.99 -24.52
N PHE A 63 -19.94 -3.91 -23.45
CA PHE A 63 -20.41 -3.42 -22.16
C PHE A 63 -21.07 -2.02 -22.24
N LEU A 64 -20.57 -1.14 -23.11
CA LEU A 64 -21.14 0.18 -23.35
C LEU A 64 -22.52 0.10 -24.02
N ASP A 65 -22.68 -0.76 -25.02
CA ASP A 65 -23.96 -0.94 -25.73
C ASP A 65 -25.02 -1.50 -24.79
N ALA A 66 -24.63 -2.44 -23.92
CA ALA A 66 -25.51 -2.97 -22.87
C ALA A 66 -25.94 -1.89 -21.86
N LEU A 67 -25.11 -0.88 -21.57
CA LEU A 67 -25.53 0.27 -20.75
C LEU A 67 -26.59 1.11 -21.46
N GLY A 68 -26.51 1.25 -22.79
CA GLY A 68 -27.54 1.92 -23.60
C GLY A 68 -28.90 1.23 -23.51
N HIS A 69 -28.89 -0.10 -23.40
CA HIS A 69 -30.08 -0.95 -23.28
C HIS A 69 -30.38 -1.36 -21.82
N ALA A 70 -29.96 -0.56 -20.84
CA ALA A 70 -30.09 -0.92 -19.42
C ALA A 70 -31.53 -1.23 -18.98
N GLU A 71 -32.54 -0.58 -19.57
CA GLU A 71 -33.95 -0.87 -19.28
C GLU A 71 -34.38 -2.25 -19.79
N GLU A 72 -33.92 -2.64 -20.99
CA GLU A 72 -34.15 -3.96 -21.60
C GLU A 72 -33.42 -5.06 -20.83
N ALA A 73 -32.23 -4.76 -20.31
CA ALA A 73 -31.50 -5.59 -19.36
C ALA A 73 -32.23 -5.74 -18.00
N GLY A 74 -33.39 -5.12 -17.81
CA GLY A 74 -34.18 -5.20 -16.58
C GLY A 74 -33.63 -4.35 -15.43
N VAL A 75 -32.78 -3.36 -15.72
CA VAL A 75 -32.38 -2.34 -14.74
C VAL A 75 -33.49 -1.30 -14.60
N THR A 76 -33.95 -1.06 -13.38
CA THR A 76 -35.07 -0.14 -13.10
C THR A 76 -34.75 0.81 -11.95
N GLY A 77 -35.54 1.89 -11.81
CA GLY A 77 -35.45 2.81 -10.67
C GLY A 77 -34.16 3.63 -10.62
N ARG A 78 -33.61 3.83 -9.40
CA ARG A 78 -32.42 4.66 -9.18
C ARG A 78 -31.18 4.23 -9.98
N PRO A 79 -30.84 2.92 -10.08
CA PRO A 79 -29.75 2.48 -10.94
C PRO A 79 -29.93 2.87 -12.42
N LEU A 80 -31.14 2.75 -12.98
CA LEU A 80 -31.41 3.12 -14.38
C LEU A 80 -31.22 4.62 -14.60
N ALA A 81 -31.73 5.47 -13.69
CA ALA A 81 -31.51 6.91 -13.75
C ALA A 81 -30.01 7.27 -13.64
N GLY A 82 -29.27 6.54 -12.80
CA GLY A 82 -27.82 6.70 -12.66
C GLY A 82 -27.04 6.34 -13.93
N ILE A 83 -27.45 5.27 -14.63
CA ILE A 83 -26.87 4.89 -15.92
C ILE A 83 -27.17 5.94 -16.99
N ARG A 84 -28.42 6.40 -17.09
CA ARG A 84 -28.81 7.46 -18.05
C ARG A 84 -28.01 8.74 -17.86
N SER A 85 -27.94 9.24 -16.62
CA SER A 85 -27.13 10.42 -16.29
C SER A 85 -25.64 10.24 -16.61
N PHE A 86 -25.12 9.02 -16.45
CA PHE A 86 -23.74 8.71 -16.82
C PHE A 86 -23.51 8.71 -18.34
N LEU A 87 -24.46 8.17 -19.13
CA LEU A 87 -24.39 8.19 -20.59
C LEU A 87 -24.54 9.61 -21.14
N GLU A 88 -25.43 10.42 -20.57
CA GLU A 88 -25.57 11.85 -20.89
C GLU A 88 -24.25 12.61 -20.64
N LEU A 89 -23.62 12.39 -19.49
CA LEU A 89 -22.29 12.96 -19.20
C LEU A 89 -21.26 12.54 -20.26
N ARG A 90 -21.25 11.26 -20.64
CA ARG A 90 -20.34 10.76 -21.69
C ARG A 90 -20.56 11.51 -23.00
N GLU A 91 -21.81 11.66 -23.45
CA GLU A 91 -22.13 12.38 -24.69
C GLU A 91 -21.61 13.82 -24.65
N VAL A 92 -21.81 14.52 -23.52
CA VAL A 92 -21.24 15.86 -23.30
C VAL A 92 -19.71 15.83 -23.43
N LEU A 93 -19.03 14.90 -22.77
CA LEU A 93 -17.57 14.83 -22.79
C LEU A 93 -17.01 14.50 -24.18
N VAL A 94 -17.66 13.59 -24.92
CA VAL A 94 -17.27 13.24 -26.29
C VAL A 94 -17.43 14.45 -27.21
N SER A 95 -18.53 15.21 -27.09
CA SER A 95 -18.77 16.40 -27.90
C SER A 95 -17.74 17.51 -27.68
N ARG A 96 -17.07 17.53 -26.52
CA ARG A 96 -16.07 18.53 -26.12
C ARG A 96 -14.63 18.01 -26.17
N SER A 97 -14.41 16.80 -26.69
CA SER A 97 -13.12 16.12 -26.71
C SER A 97 -11.99 16.91 -27.40
N THR A 98 -12.34 17.84 -28.29
CA THR A 98 -11.39 18.71 -29.01
C THR A 98 -11.01 19.99 -28.25
N GLU A 99 -11.59 20.27 -27.08
CA GLU A 99 -11.28 21.47 -26.27
C GLU A 99 -9.95 21.37 -25.49
N GLY A 100 -9.17 20.33 -25.76
CA GLY A 100 -7.92 20.02 -25.09
C GLY A 100 -8.13 19.23 -23.79
N PRO A 101 -7.16 18.38 -23.41
CA PRO A 101 -7.33 17.43 -22.31
C PRO A 101 -7.50 18.09 -20.94
N ALA A 102 -6.89 19.24 -20.68
CA ALA A 102 -7.08 19.95 -19.42
C ALA A 102 -8.51 20.48 -19.26
N THR A 103 -9.09 21.03 -20.32
CA THR A 103 -10.47 21.54 -20.33
C THR A 103 -11.45 20.39 -20.16
N VAL A 104 -11.31 19.34 -20.97
CA VAL A 104 -12.13 18.12 -20.91
C VAL A 104 -12.07 17.49 -19.52
N LEU A 105 -10.88 17.39 -18.93
CA LEU A 105 -10.72 16.84 -17.59
C LEU A 105 -11.45 17.67 -16.53
N ARG A 106 -11.33 19.01 -16.55
CA ARG A 106 -12.06 19.88 -15.60
C ARG A 106 -13.57 19.69 -15.72
N ILE A 107 -14.10 19.71 -16.94
CA ILE A 107 -15.52 19.47 -17.21
C ILE A 107 -15.94 18.12 -16.65
N ALA A 108 -15.19 17.06 -16.94
CA ALA A 108 -15.52 15.73 -16.44
C ALA A 108 -15.51 15.65 -14.91
N LEU A 109 -14.54 16.28 -14.25
CA LEU A 109 -14.40 16.28 -12.80
C LEU A 109 -15.50 17.08 -12.09
N ASP A 110 -15.92 18.20 -12.69
CA ASP A 110 -16.98 19.07 -12.16
C ASP A 110 -18.39 18.52 -12.47
N ASP A 111 -18.70 18.25 -13.74
CA ASP A 111 -20.04 17.82 -14.18
C ASP A 111 -20.38 16.40 -13.72
N SER A 112 -19.37 15.55 -13.50
CA SER A 112 -19.61 14.26 -12.84
C SER A 112 -20.03 14.40 -11.38
N GLY A 113 -19.68 15.52 -10.73
CA GLY A 113 -19.76 15.71 -9.29
C GLY A 113 -18.59 15.10 -8.50
N TYR A 114 -17.55 14.57 -9.16
CA TYR A 114 -16.44 13.91 -8.47
C TYR A 114 -15.67 14.86 -7.56
N LEU A 115 -15.38 16.09 -8.01
CA LEU A 115 -14.73 17.10 -7.17
C LEU A 115 -15.61 17.52 -5.99
N ALA A 116 -16.93 17.60 -6.18
CA ALA A 116 -17.87 17.87 -5.10
C ALA A 116 -17.87 16.74 -4.04
N GLU A 117 -17.85 15.47 -4.47
CA GLU A 117 -17.73 14.32 -3.55
C GLU A 117 -16.43 14.37 -2.75
N LEU A 118 -15.30 14.71 -3.39
CA LEU A 118 -14.02 14.81 -2.69
C LEU A 118 -14.01 15.95 -1.66
N ARG A 119 -14.52 17.13 -2.02
CA ARG A 119 -14.57 18.30 -1.14
C ARG A 119 -15.46 18.08 0.09
N THR A 120 -16.54 17.31 -0.04
CA THR A 120 -17.43 16.99 1.09
C THR A 120 -16.85 15.92 2.04
N GLY A 121 -15.82 15.19 1.63
CA GLY A 121 -15.20 14.12 2.43
C GLY A 121 -14.19 14.57 3.50
N GLY A 122 -13.99 15.88 3.72
CA GLY A 122 -13.11 16.43 4.75
C GLY A 122 -11.63 16.53 4.37
N ASP A 123 -10.80 16.94 5.34
CA ASP A 123 -9.37 17.29 5.15
C ASP A 123 -8.51 16.15 4.58
N ASP A 124 -8.91 14.90 4.81
CA ASP A 124 -8.23 13.70 4.31
C ASP A 124 -8.21 13.61 2.76
N ASN A 125 -9.06 14.38 2.06
CA ASN A 125 -9.09 14.41 0.60
C ASN A 125 -8.21 15.52 -0.02
N SER A 126 -7.55 16.35 0.78
CA SER A 126 -6.71 17.46 0.29
C SER A 126 -5.58 16.98 -0.63
N GLU A 127 -4.92 15.86 -0.30
CA GLU A 127 -3.88 15.26 -1.16
C GLU A 127 -4.47 14.78 -2.50
N ARG A 128 -5.67 14.21 -2.49
CA ARG A 128 -6.34 13.70 -3.70
C ARG A 128 -6.73 14.84 -4.63
N ILE A 129 -7.26 15.94 -4.08
CA ILE A 129 -7.60 17.13 -4.86
C ILE A 129 -6.35 17.73 -5.47
N ARG A 130 -5.27 17.86 -4.69
CA ARG A 130 -3.98 18.33 -5.19
C ARG A 130 -3.45 17.46 -6.34
N ASN A 131 -3.52 16.13 -6.21
CA ASN A 131 -3.10 15.22 -7.28
C ASN A 131 -3.90 15.45 -8.58
N LEU A 132 -5.20 15.76 -8.47
CA LEU A 132 -6.04 16.09 -9.64
C LEU A 132 -5.69 17.44 -10.24
N ASP A 133 -5.40 18.46 -9.41
CA ASP A 133 -4.94 19.77 -9.89
C ASP A 133 -3.58 19.65 -10.62
N ASP A 134 -2.65 18.88 -10.05
CA ASP A 134 -1.35 18.58 -10.67
C ASP A 134 -1.54 17.82 -12.00
N LEU A 135 -2.51 16.90 -12.08
CA LEU A 135 -2.88 16.24 -13.34
C LEU A 135 -3.39 17.22 -14.37
N VAL A 136 -4.33 18.10 -14.00
CA VAL A 136 -4.89 19.13 -14.89
C VAL A 136 -3.77 20.03 -15.46
N LEU A 137 -2.79 20.40 -14.64
CA LEU A 137 -1.63 21.17 -15.09
C LEU A 137 -0.74 20.36 -16.03
N ALA A 138 -0.44 19.10 -15.70
CA ALA A 138 0.43 18.26 -16.52
C ALA A 138 -0.19 17.95 -17.89
N VAL A 139 -1.50 17.71 -17.96
CA VAL A 139 -2.17 17.40 -19.23
C VAL A 139 -2.36 18.63 -20.11
N ALA A 140 -2.25 19.84 -19.57
CA ALA A 140 -2.39 21.08 -20.35
C ALA A 140 -1.32 21.25 -21.45
N GLY A 141 -0.20 20.53 -21.34
CA GLY A 141 0.86 20.53 -22.36
C GLY A 141 0.63 19.60 -23.55
N PHE A 142 -0.50 18.89 -23.61
CA PHE A 142 -0.81 17.95 -24.70
C PHE A 142 -1.81 18.56 -25.69
N ASP A 143 -1.62 18.27 -26.98
CA ASP A 143 -2.44 18.84 -28.06
C ASP A 143 -3.90 18.38 -28.02
N ASN A 144 -4.13 17.12 -27.67
CA ASN A 144 -5.46 16.52 -27.62
C ASN A 144 -5.52 15.36 -26.61
N VAL A 145 -6.73 14.90 -26.31
CA VAL A 145 -6.97 13.80 -25.36
C VAL A 145 -6.30 12.51 -25.82
N GLY A 146 -6.33 12.19 -27.12
CA GLY A 146 -5.72 10.98 -27.68
C GLY A 146 -4.21 10.92 -27.45
N ALA A 147 -3.48 11.96 -27.84
CA ALA A 147 -2.04 12.07 -27.63
C ALA A 147 -1.65 11.97 -26.15
N MET A 148 -2.48 12.52 -25.25
CA MET A 148 -2.25 12.38 -23.81
C MET A 148 -2.47 10.94 -23.32
N LEU A 149 -3.52 10.27 -23.80
CA LEU A 149 -3.79 8.88 -23.44
C LEU A 149 -2.73 7.91 -23.96
N GLU A 150 -2.18 8.16 -25.15
CA GLU A 150 -1.03 7.40 -25.68
C GLU A 150 0.17 7.47 -24.72
N GLU A 151 0.53 8.67 -24.25
CA GLU A 151 1.60 8.83 -23.26
C GLU A 151 1.28 8.13 -21.92
N VAL A 152 0.03 8.19 -21.45
CA VAL A 152 -0.40 7.46 -20.25
C VAL A 152 -0.22 5.94 -20.43
N ASP A 153 -0.50 5.43 -21.61
CA ASP A 153 -0.42 4.00 -21.92
C ASP A 153 1.03 3.55 -22.13
N GLU A 154 1.88 4.40 -22.69
CA GLU A 154 3.34 4.22 -22.71
C GLU A 154 3.93 4.19 -21.30
N ILE A 155 3.50 5.09 -20.42
CA ILE A 155 3.91 5.07 -19.01
C ILE A 155 3.45 3.76 -18.36
N ALA A 156 2.19 3.37 -18.56
CA ALA A 156 1.64 2.15 -17.97
C ALA A 156 2.36 0.88 -18.46
N THR A 157 2.67 0.79 -19.76
CA THR A 157 3.46 -0.32 -20.32
C THR A 157 4.90 -0.31 -19.83
N ALA A 158 5.53 0.87 -19.73
CA ALA A 158 6.86 1.01 -19.15
C ALA A 158 6.91 0.49 -17.71
N ASP A 159 5.88 0.79 -16.93
CA ASP A 159 5.68 0.40 -15.54
C ASP A 159 5.34 -1.09 -15.34
N ALA A 160 4.80 -1.73 -16.38
CA ALA A 160 4.47 -3.15 -16.42
C ALA A 160 5.65 -4.03 -16.86
N ARG A 161 6.68 -3.45 -17.47
CA ARG A 161 7.90 -4.19 -17.82
C ARG A 161 8.51 -4.81 -16.56
N PRO A 162 8.98 -6.07 -16.63
CA PRO A 162 9.68 -6.69 -15.53
C PRO A 162 10.80 -5.77 -15.06
N ARG A 163 10.72 -5.31 -13.81
CA ARG A 163 11.80 -4.53 -13.23
C ARG A 163 13.05 -5.40 -13.26
N PRO A 164 14.21 -4.84 -13.63
CA PRO A 164 15.45 -5.59 -13.56
C PRO A 164 15.59 -6.15 -12.14
N ARG A 165 16.08 -7.38 -12.03
CA ARG A 165 16.36 -7.97 -10.71
C ARG A 165 17.33 -7.04 -9.99
N THR A 166 17.02 -6.74 -8.73
CA THR A 166 17.90 -5.98 -7.86
C THR A 166 18.31 -6.86 -6.68
N ALA A 167 19.49 -6.60 -6.15
CA ALA A 167 19.97 -7.21 -4.94
C ALA A 167 20.51 -6.12 -4.01
N SER A 168 20.31 -6.30 -2.71
CA SER A 168 20.88 -5.39 -1.71
C SER A 168 22.37 -5.65 -1.60
N LEU A 169 23.16 -4.57 -1.56
CA LEU A 169 24.56 -4.65 -1.18
C LEU A 169 24.70 -5.20 0.25
N PHE A 170 25.78 -5.92 0.49
CA PHE A 170 26.21 -6.27 1.84
C PHE A 170 26.69 -5.02 2.58
N GLN A 171 26.64 -5.04 3.91
CA GLN A 171 27.02 -3.90 4.77
C GLN A 171 28.47 -3.46 4.54
N THR A 172 29.32 -4.38 4.12
CA THR A 172 30.75 -4.16 3.84
C THR A 172 31.01 -3.63 2.42
N MET A 173 30.02 -3.65 1.53
CA MET A 173 30.16 -3.23 0.13
C MET A 173 29.81 -1.75 -0.06
N THR A 174 30.54 -1.08 -0.94
CA THR A 174 30.25 0.29 -1.38
C THR A 174 30.15 0.34 -2.90
N LEU A 175 29.39 1.30 -3.44
CA LEU A 175 29.18 1.43 -4.89
C LEU A 175 30.47 1.69 -5.65
N GLU A 176 31.43 2.40 -5.05
CA GLU A 176 32.71 2.75 -5.69
C GLU A 176 33.64 1.55 -5.86
N ARG A 177 33.48 0.52 -5.01
CA ARG A 177 34.34 -0.67 -4.97
C ARG A 177 33.70 -1.91 -5.57
N LEU A 178 32.41 -1.82 -5.92
CA LEU A 178 31.64 -2.95 -6.43
C LEU A 178 32.14 -3.38 -7.81
N THR A 179 32.50 -4.65 -7.97
CA THR A 179 32.85 -5.21 -9.27
C THR A 179 31.62 -5.83 -9.95
N LEU A 180 31.71 -6.09 -11.26
CA LEU A 180 30.68 -6.83 -12.00
C LEU A 180 30.45 -8.23 -11.39
N GLN A 181 31.53 -8.88 -10.95
CA GLN A 181 31.46 -10.21 -10.36
C GLN A 181 30.65 -10.19 -9.05
N ASP A 182 30.94 -9.23 -8.16
CA ASP A 182 30.17 -9.05 -6.92
C ASP A 182 28.68 -8.80 -7.21
N ALA A 183 28.39 -7.99 -8.23
CA ALA A 183 27.01 -7.70 -8.63
C ALA A 183 26.29 -8.96 -9.12
N LEU A 184 26.94 -9.81 -9.92
CA LEU A 184 26.38 -11.08 -10.39
C LEU A 184 26.14 -12.07 -9.24
N GLU A 185 27.03 -12.10 -8.25
CA GLU A 185 26.87 -12.92 -7.05
C GLU A 185 25.69 -12.48 -6.20
N LEU A 186 25.55 -11.17 -5.94
CA LEU A 186 24.39 -10.63 -5.23
C LEU A 186 23.08 -10.90 -5.98
N LEU A 187 23.08 -10.74 -7.30
CA LEU A 187 21.91 -11.04 -8.16
C LEU A 187 21.58 -12.53 -8.25
N SER A 188 22.50 -13.42 -7.86
CA SER A 188 22.24 -14.85 -7.78
C SER A 188 21.37 -15.23 -6.56
N LEU A 189 21.28 -14.35 -5.56
CA LEU A 189 20.44 -14.57 -4.39
C LEU A 189 18.94 -14.38 -4.73
N PRO A 190 18.01 -15.15 -4.13
CA PRO A 190 18.22 -16.26 -3.19
C PRO A 190 18.90 -17.46 -3.86
N ARG A 191 19.89 -18.04 -3.19
CA ARG A 191 20.63 -19.21 -3.67
C ARG A 191 20.12 -20.49 -3.01
N THR A 192 19.85 -21.52 -3.80
CA THR A 192 19.59 -22.87 -3.27
C THR A 192 20.92 -23.53 -2.91
N VAL A 193 21.07 -23.94 -1.64
CA VAL A 193 22.28 -24.61 -1.14
C VAL A 193 22.21 -26.12 -1.41
N GLY A 194 21.01 -26.71 -1.26
CA GLY A 194 20.77 -28.12 -1.51
C GLY A 194 19.40 -28.57 -0.99
N VAL A 195 19.18 -29.88 -1.01
CA VAL A 195 17.97 -30.53 -0.49
C VAL A 195 18.35 -31.26 0.79
N ASP A 196 17.52 -31.14 1.83
CA ASP A 196 17.75 -31.90 3.06
C ASP A 196 17.51 -33.41 2.83
N PRO A 197 18.50 -34.28 3.10
CA PRO A 197 18.36 -35.73 2.93
C PRO A 197 17.26 -36.37 3.79
N ALA A 198 16.84 -35.75 4.90
CA ALA A 198 15.89 -36.34 5.84
C ALA A 198 14.43 -36.21 5.38
N ASP A 199 14.06 -35.11 4.73
CA ASP A 199 12.67 -34.82 4.34
C ASP A 199 12.51 -34.35 2.88
N GLY A 200 13.61 -34.23 2.13
CA GLY A 200 13.56 -33.82 0.73
C GLY A 200 13.22 -32.34 0.50
N VAL A 201 13.27 -31.50 1.55
CA VAL A 201 12.91 -30.08 1.43
C VAL A 201 14.13 -29.24 1.05
N GLU A 202 13.94 -28.33 0.08
CA GLU A 202 14.99 -27.40 -0.36
C GLU A 202 15.40 -26.41 0.74
N ILE A 203 16.70 -26.17 0.83
CA ILE A 203 17.32 -25.19 1.70
C ILE A 203 17.86 -24.05 0.84
N THR A 204 17.32 -22.85 1.07
CA THR A 204 17.72 -21.62 0.36
C THR A 204 18.33 -20.62 1.33
N VAL A 205 19.29 -19.83 0.86
CA VAL A 205 19.91 -18.74 1.61
C VAL A 205 19.64 -17.40 0.93
N GLN A 206 19.38 -16.37 1.73
CA GLN A 206 19.03 -15.06 1.22
C GLN A 206 19.32 -13.95 2.22
N ASN A 207 19.56 -12.74 1.71
CA ASN A 207 19.68 -11.54 2.53
C ASN A 207 18.28 -10.94 2.78
N GLY A 208 17.93 -10.72 4.05
CA GLY A 208 16.65 -10.15 4.46
C GLY A 208 16.81 -8.82 5.19
N ARG A 209 15.67 -8.18 5.53
CA ARG A 209 15.65 -6.92 6.30
C ARG A 209 16.45 -6.98 7.61
N PHE A 210 16.52 -8.16 8.23
CA PHE A 210 17.18 -8.37 9.53
C PHE A 210 18.54 -9.06 9.40
N GLY A 211 19.11 -9.09 8.19
CA GLY A 211 20.38 -9.75 7.88
C GLY A 211 20.23 -11.10 7.17
N PRO A 212 21.36 -11.81 7.00
CA PRO A 212 21.45 -13.05 6.23
C PRO A 212 20.77 -14.20 6.97
N TYR A 213 20.04 -15.05 6.24
CA TYR A 213 19.36 -16.20 6.82
C TYR A 213 19.20 -17.34 5.82
N LEU A 214 19.06 -18.55 6.36
CA LEU A 214 18.66 -19.74 5.62
C LEU A 214 17.19 -20.05 5.88
N LYS A 215 16.54 -20.66 4.89
CA LYS A 215 15.14 -21.06 4.92
C LYS A 215 14.97 -22.49 4.41
N LYS A 216 14.20 -23.28 5.14
CA LYS A 216 13.78 -24.64 4.78
C LYS A 216 12.28 -24.77 5.00
N GLY A 217 11.48 -24.68 3.93
CA GLY A 217 10.01 -24.64 4.02
C GLY A 217 9.52 -23.48 4.91
N SER A 218 8.92 -23.80 6.06
CA SER A 218 8.49 -22.82 7.07
C SER A 218 9.54 -22.53 8.14
N ASP A 219 10.66 -23.26 8.16
CA ASP A 219 11.75 -23.01 9.10
C ASP A 219 12.74 -21.97 8.56
N SER A 220 13.28 -21.13 9.43
CA SER A 220 14.28 -20.12 9.10
C SER A 220 15.27 -19.95 10.26
N ARG A 221 16.55 -19.75 9.94
CA ARG A 221 17.62 -19.50 10.91
C ARG A 221 18.52 -18.38 10.38
N SER A 222 18.92 -17.48 11.27
CA SER A 222 19.90 -16.44 10.94
C SER A 222 21.27 -17.07 10.71
N LEU A 223 21.98 -16.52 9.73
CA LEU A 223 23.40 -16.76 9.53
C LEU A 223 24.19 -15.68 10.28
N ALA A 224 25.47 -15.93 10.51
CA ALA A 224 26.33 -15.03 11.28
C ALA A 224 26.77 -13.82 10.45
N THR A 225 27.11 -14.04 9.18
CA THR A 225 27.63 -13.00 8.28
C THR A 225 27.05 -13.11 6.88
N GLU A 226 27.15 -12.04 6.10
CA GLU A 226 26.58 -11.96 4.76
C GLU A 226 27.38 -12.81 3.75
N GLU A 227 28.68 -12.96 3.97
CA GLU A 227 29.56 -13.81 3.14
C GLU A 227 29.12 -15.27 3.16
N GLN A 228 28.52 -15.73 4.26
CA GLN A 228 27.97 -17.09 4.36
C GLN A 228 26.87 -17.34 3.32
N LEU A 229 26.18 -16.31 2.83
CA LEU A 229 25.18 -16.49 1.75
C LEU A 229 25.81 -17.05 0.46
N LEU A 230 27.11 -16.82 0.26
CA LEU A 230 27.83 -17.24 -0.94
C LEU A 230 28.68 -18.50 -0.71
N THR A 231 29.07 -18.79 0.54
CA THR A 231 30.02 -19.87 0.84
C THR A 231 29.41 -21.04 1.62
N VAL A 232 28.27 -20.85 2.29
CA VAL A 232 27.71 -21.87 3.18
C VAL A 232 27.34 -23.15 2.44
N THR A 233 27.66 -24.27 3.08
CA THR A 233 27.42 -25.62 2.59
C THR A 233 26.13 -26.21 3.15
N LEU A 234 25.67 -27.32 2.56
CA LEU A 234 24.48 -28.03 3.03
C LEU A 234 24.67 -28.53 4.48
N GLU A 235 25.84 -29.07 4.81
CA GLU A 235 26.16 -29.62 6.14
C GLU A 235 26.11 -28.54 7.23
N GLU A 236 26.65 -27.36 6.95
CA GLU A 236 26.58 -26.21 7.85
C GLU A 236 25.13 -25.73 8.02
N CYS A 237 24.35 -25.68 6.94
CA CYS A 237 22.93 -25.33 7.02
C CYS A 237 22.15 -26.31 7.92
N LEU A 238 22.39 -27.61 7.77
CA LEU A 238 21.75 -28.65 8.59
C LEU A 238 22.15 -28.52 10.06
N THR A 239 23.42 -28.20 10.32
CA THR A 239 23.93 -27.94 11.68
C THR A 239 23.21 -26.76 12.34
N VAL A 240 23.02 -25.66 11.60
CA VAL A 240 22.29 -24.48 12.08
C VAL A 240 20.79 -24.77 12.28
N LEU A 241 20.19 -25.60 11.43
CA LEU A 241 18.80 -26.02 11.56
C LEU A 241 18.55 -26.92 12.78
N ALA A 242 19.51 -27.81 13.09
CA ALA A 242 19.46 -28.71 14.23
C ALA A 242 19.53 -27.98 15.59
N GLN A 243 20.10 -26.76 15.61
CA GLN A 243 20.09 -25.94 16.81
C GLN A 243 18.66 -25.52 17.18
N PRO A 244 18.31 -25.54 18.48
CA PRO A 244 16.98 -25.15 18.93
C PRO A 244 16.68 -23.71 18.54
N LYS A 245 15.45 -23.46 18.09
CA LYS A 245 14.96 -22.11 17.79
C LYS A 245 15.17 -21.20 19.00
N ARG A 246 16.22 -20.38 18.95
CA ARG A 246 16.31 -19.18 19.78
C ARG A 246 15.24 -18.23 19.24
N ARG A 247 14.00 -18.37 19.76
CA ARG A 247 12.97 -17.36 19.55
C ARG A 247 13.61 -16.03 19.90
N GLY A 248 13.62 -15.11 18.93
CA GLY A 248 14.07 -13.73 19.11
C GLY A 248 13.16 -13.02 20.12
N ARG A 249 13.23 -13.42 21.39
CA ARG A 249 12.95 -12.53 22.49
C ARG A 249 14.19 -11.66 22.50
N SER A 250 14.05 -10.47 21.93
CA SER A 250 14.95 -9.35 22.20
C SER A 250 15.43 -9.51 23.64
N THR A 251 16.72 -9.71 23.84
CA THR A 251 17.33 -9.61 25.17
C THR A 251 16.82 -8.28 25.69
N ALA A 252 15.92 -8.33 26.68
CA ALA A 252 15.30 -7.12 27.20
C ALA A 252 16.46 -6.18 27.56
N LYS A 253 16.49 -5.01 26.91
CA LYS A 253 17.45 -3.97 27.30
C LYS A 253 17.33 -3.84 28.83
N PRO A 254 18.45 -3.87 29.57
CA PRO A 254 18.42 -3.68 31.02
C PRO A 254 17.59 -2.43 31.34
N PRO A 255 16.78 -2.45 32.42
CA PRO A 255 16.02 -1.28 32.81
C PRO A 255 16.95 -0.08 33.01
N LEU A 256 16.51 1.10 32.56
CA LEU A 256 17.28 2.34 32.71
C LEU A 256 17.42 2.72 34.18
N ARG A 257 16.37 2.50 34.97
CA ARG A 257 16.34 2.78 36.41
C ARG A 257 15.21 2.00 37.08
N GLU A 258 15.44 1.54 38.30
CA GLU A 258 14.37 1.08 39.19
C GLU A 258 13.99 2.25 40.10
N LEU A 259 12.69 2.51 40.21
CA LEU A 259 12.08 3.54 41.03
C LEU A 259 11.36 2.87 42.21
N GLY A 260 10.81 3.68 43.12
CA GLY A 260 10.05 3.23 44.28
C GLY A 260 8.85 2.33 43.95
N ALA A 261 8.17 1.86 45.00
CA ALA A 261 6.94 1.10 44.85
C ALA A 261 5.77 2.02 44.49
N ASP A 262 4.96 1.60 43.52
CA ASP A 262 3.75 2.32 43.13
C ASP A 262 2.72 2.29 44.28
N PRO A 263 2.18 3.44 44.72
CA PRO A 263 1.23 3.52 45.83
C PRO A 263 -0.08 2.73 45.61
N GLU A 264 -0.50 2.53 44.36
CA GLU A 264 -1.74 1.80 44.02
C GLU A 264 -1.53 0.30 43.84
N SER A 265 -0.51 -0.11 43.09
CA SER A 265 -0.28 -1.53 42.77
C SER A 265 0.66 -2.24 43.76
N GLY A 266 1.41 -1.48 44.56
CA GLY A 266 2.45 -1.99 45.47
C GLY A 266 3.65 -2.61 44.75
N LYS A 267 3.72 -2.54 43.42
CA LYS A 267 4.79 -3.12 42.59
C LYS A 267 5.90 -2.10 42.35
N THR A 268 7.14 -2.57 42.21
CA THR A 268 8.29 -1.74 41.87
C THR A 268 8.11 -1.11 40.49
N ILE A 269 8.26 0.21 40.40
CA ILE A 269 8.20 0.93 39.13
C ILE A 269 9.56 0.83 38.44
N ILE A 270 9.56 0.51 37.15
CA ILE A 270 10.77 0.35 36.36
C ILE A 270 10.73 1.28 35.16
N LEU A 271 11.77 2.08 34.98
CA LEU A 271 11.97 2.93 33.81
C LEU A 271 12.71 2.13 32.71
N LYS A 272 12.14 2.09 31.51
CA LYS A 272 12.68 1.35 30.36
C LYS A 272 12.73 2.22 29.12
N ASP A 273 13.66 1.90 28.22
CA ASP A 273 13.78 2.51 26.90
C ASP A 273 12.99 1.68 25.87
N GLY A 274 11.96 2.28 25.26
CA GLY A 274 11.09 1.62 24.27
C GLY A 274 11.23 2.21 22.87
N ASN A 275 10.65 1.54 21.86
CA ASN A 275 10.67 2.00 20.45
C ASN A 275 10.04 3.39 20.21
N TRP A 276 9.25 3.89 21.17
CA TRP A 276 8.51 5.16 21.08
C TRP A 276 8.98 6.18 22.12
N GLY A 277 10.15 5.94 22.73
CA GLY A 277 10.73 6.73 23.81
C GLY A 277 10.70 6.05 25.18
N PRO A 278 11.29 6.68 26.20
CA PRO A 278 11.31 6.17 27.57
C PRO A 278 9.90 6.03 28.16
N TYR A 279 9.71 4.99 28.98
CA TYR A 279 8.43 4.72 29.64
C TYR A 279 8.63 4.05 31.00
N VAL A 280 7.69 4.27 31.91
CA VAL A 280 7.62 3.59 33.21
C VAL A 280 6.65 2.42 33.16
N THR A 281 6.96 1.37 33.92
CA THR A 281 6.12 0.16 34.03
C THR A 281 6.13 -0.42 35.44
N ASP A 282 4.97 -0.85 35.92
CA ASP A 282 4.79 -1.68 37.13
C ASP A 282 4.71 -3.19 36.78
N GLY A 283 5.00 -3.55 35.53
CA GLY A 283 4.86 -4.89 34.97
C GLY A 283 3.48 -5.20 34.36
N GLU A 284 2.46 -4.39 34.61
CA GLU A 284 1.09 -4.57 34.11
C GLU A 284 0.66 -3.43 33.18
N TYR A 285 0.94 -2.20 33.58
CA TYR A 285 0.71 -0.98 32.83
C TYR A 285 2.04 -0.38 32.36
N ASN A 286 1.99 0.28 31.19
CA ASN A 286 3.12 0.98 30.59
C ASN A 286 2.69 2.41 30.28
N ALA A 287 3.36 3.39 30.90
CA ALA A 287 3.12 4.81 30.68
C ALA A 287 4.35 5.49 30.09
N SER A 288 4.21 6.06 28.89
CA SER A 288 5.27 6.82 28.23
C SER A 288 5.50 8.15 28.95
N LEU A 289 6.75 8.60 28.99
CA LEU A 289 7.10 9.93 29.51
C LEU A 289 6.52 11.03 28.60
N GLY A 290 6.04 12.12 29.19
CA GLY A 290 5.57 13.30 28.47
C GLY A 290 6.71 14.17 27.96
N ARG A 291 6.40 15.17 27.10
CA ARG A 291 7.41 16.07 26.51
C ARG A 291 8.21 16.91 27.53
N GLY A 292 7.74 17.01 28.77
CA GLY A 292 8.40 17.75 29.85
C GLY A 292 9.05 16.86 30.91
N ASP A 293 8.91 15.53 30.81
CA ASP A 293 9.49 14.61 31.79
C ASP A 293 10.91 14.23 31.30
N SER A 294 11.94 14.53 32.11
CA SER A 294 13.31 14.09 31.85
C SER A 294 13.59 12.73 32.49
N VAL A 295 14.38 11.89 31.82
CA VAL A 295 14.76 10.55 32.33
C VAL A 295 15.57 10.64 33.63
N GLU A 296 16.29 11.75 33.81
CA GLU A 296 17.20 11.98 34.93
C GLU A 296 16.46 12.51 36.16
N GLU A 297 15.50 13.42 35.99
CA GLU A 297 14.79 14.10 37.08
C GLU A 297 13.45 13.44 37.45
N LEU A 298 13.11 12.32 36.81
CA LEU A 298 11.86 11.61 37.07
C LEU A 298 11.79 11.18 38.55
N THR A 299 10.79 11.64 39.30
CA THR A 299 10.58 11.23 40.70
C THR A 299 9.68 9.99 40.80
N ASP A 300 9.75 9.28 41.91
CA ASP A 300 8.88 8.12 42.19
C ASP A 300 7.40 8.52 42.16
N GLU A 301 7.07 9.68 42.71
CA GLU A 301 5.73 10.26 42.72
C GLU A 301 5.22 10.53 41.31
N ARG A 302 6.05 11.16 40.46
CA ARG A 302 5.71 11.46 39.07
C ARG A 302 5.53 10.19 38.23
N ALA A 303 6.34 9.17 38.49
CA ALA A 303 6.23 7.88 37.81
C ALA A 303 4.94 7.13 38.20
N ALA A 304 4.54 7.20 39.47
CA ALA A 304 3.27 6.67 39.94
C ALA A 304 2.06 7.40 39.34
N GLU A 305 2.11 8.74 39.24
CA GLU A 305 1.08 9.53 38.58
C GLU A 305 0.86 9.10 37.12
N LEU A 306 1.94 8.94 36.36
CA LEU A 306 1.88 8.51 34.96
C LEU A 306 1.24 7.13 34.80
N LEU A 307 1.51 6.20 35.74
CA LEU A 307 0.90 4.88 35.75
C LEU A 307 -0.58 4.93 36.16
N ALA A 308 -0.94 5.73 37.16
CA ALA A 308 -2.33 5.94 37.57
C ALA A 308 -3.17 6.55 36.45
N GLU A 309 -2.66 7.57 35.75
CA GLU A 309 -3.30 8.13 34.55
C GLU A 309 -3.50 7.07 33.47
N ARG A 310 -2.52 6.20 33.27
CA ARG A 310 -2.58 5.14 32.27
C ARG A 310 -3.62 4.08 32.62
N ARG A 311 -3.79 3.77 33.92
CA ARG A 311 -4.84 2.88 34.44
C ARG A 311 -6.22 3.50 34.25
N ALA A 312 -6.38 4.77 34.58
CA ALA A 312 -7.64 5.51 34.39
C ALA A 312 -8.07 5.55 32.91
N LYS A 313 -7.11 5.64 31.97
CA LYS A 313 -7.37 5.62 30.52
C LYS A 313 -7.71 4.22 29.96
N GLY A 314 -7.59 3.15 30.76
CA GLY A 314 -7.93 1.78 30.39
C GLY A 314 -6.96 1.14 29.36
N PRO A 315 -7.01 -0.19 29.17
CA PRO A 315 -6.16 -0.86 28.19
C PRO A 315 -6.48 -0.37 26.76
N PRO A 316 -5.49 -0.30 25.86
CA PRO A 316 -5.74 0.15 24.49
C PRO A 316 -6.76 -0.80 23.85
N GLY A 317 -7.88 -0.25 23.36
CA GLY A 317 -8.94 -1.03 22.74
C GLY A 317 -8.36 -1.98 21.69
N LYS A 318 -8.67 -3.28 21.80
CA LYS A 318 -8.28 -4.27 20.79
C LYS A 318 -8.85 -3.83 19.45
N LYS A 319 -7.99 -3.28 18.56
CA LYS A 319 -8.34 -3.10 17.15
C LYS A 319 -8.76 -4.46 16.61
N LYS A 320 -10.05 -4.63 16.28
CA LYS A 320 -10.56 -5.80 15.55
C LYS A 320 -9.71 -5.93 14.28
N ARG A 321 -8.97 -7.03 14.16
CA ARG A 321 -8.26 -7.37 12.91
C ARG A 321 -9.31 -7.50 11.82
N SER A 322 -9.22 -6.69 10.76
CA SER A 322 -10.02 -6.93 9.57
C SER A 322 -9.61 -8.28 9.01
N SER A 323 -10.59 -9.17 8.82
CA SER A 323 -10.37 -10.43 8.12
C SER A 323 -10.00 -10.12 6.68
N ARG A 324 -8.78 -10.50 6.31
CA ARG A 324 -8.31 -10.46 4.92
C ARG A 324 -9.12 -11.52 4.16
N LYS A 325 -9.99 -11.09 3.24
CA LYS A 325 -10.70 -11.99 2.32
C LYS A 325 -9.63 -12.78 1.54
N LYS A 326 -9.75 -14.11 1.60
CA LYS A 326 -9.01 -15.05 0.74
C LYS A 326 -9.50 -14.92 -0.69
#